data_AF-A0A4S2TZD1-F1
#
_entry.id   AF-A0A4S2TZD1-F1
#
_cell.length_a   1.000
_cell.length_b   1.000
_cell.length_c   1.000
_cell.angle_alpha   90.00
_cell.angle_beta   90.00
_cell.angle_gamma   90.00
#
_symmetry.space_group_name_H-M   'P 1'
#
loop_
_entity.id
_entity.type
_entity.pdbx_description
1 polymer ?
#
loop_
_entity_poly.entity_id
_entity_poly.type
_entity_poly.pdbx_seq_one_letter_code
_entity_poly.pdbx_strand_id
1 'polypeptide(L)'
;MPDPPGEATAMTTRALPPVSTLTEQQQRGWHCIWCESRLQIGEDIDLGEQRARPVRGAAYSWFPRACRDVAACTGRERDASR
;
A
#
# COMPACT_ATOMS: atom_id res chain seq x y z
N MET A 1 -13.24 -33.74 -7.22
CA MET A 1 -12.12 -33.22 -6.42
C MET A 1 -11.85 -31.81 -6.92
N PRO A 2 -12.35 -30.75 -6.27
CA PRO A 2 -11.99 -29.39 -6.64
C PRO A 2 -10.55 -29.10 -6.21
N ASP A 3 -9.82 -28.36 -7.05
CA ASP A 3 -8.44 -27.89 -6.85
C ASP A 3 -8.23 -27.21 -5.49
N PRO A 4 -7.02 -27.27 -4.89
CA PRO A 4 -6.72 -26.51 -3.69
C PRO A 4 -6.79 -25.01 -4.02
N PRO A 5 -7.36 -24.16 -3.13
CA PRO A 5 -7.23 -22.73 -3.29
C PRO A 5 -5.74 -22.42 -3.23
N GLY A 6 -5.21 -21.83 -4.30
CA GLY A 6 -3.86 -21.30 -4.31
C GLY A 6 -3.66 -20.46 -3.07
N GLU A 7 -2.57 -20.72 -2.35
CA GLU A 7 -2.05 -19.89 -1.28
C GLU A 7 -1.89 -18.46 -1.80
N ALA A 8 -2.97 -17.68 -1.69
CA ALA A 8 -2.90 -16.26 -1.61
C ALA A 8 -2.14 -15.99 -0.31
N THR A 9 -0.82 -15.82 -0.47
CA THR A 9 0.11 -15.30 0.53
C THR A 9 -0.65 -14.37 1.46
N ALA A 10 -0.70 -14.74 2.75
CA ALA A 10 -1.37 -14.01 3.80
C ALA A 10 -0.76 -12.60 3.92
N MET A 11 -1.15 -11.71 3.03
CA MET A 11 -0.75 -10.32 2.99
C MET A 11 -1.58 -9.64 4.06
N THR A 12 -0.89 -9.21 5.13
CA THR A 12 -1.42 -8.42 6.24
C THR A 12 -2.62 -7.59 5.80
N THR A 13 -3.83 -7.94 6.28
CA THR A 13 -5.10 -7.24 6.01
C THR A 13 -5.13 -5.90 6.73
N ARG A 14 -4.11 -5.08 6.49
CA ARG A 14 -4.05 -3.72 6.98
C ARG A 14 -4.87 -2.88 6.02
N ALA A 15 -5.94 -2.29 6.54
CA ALA A 15 -6.82 -1.46 5.72
C ALA A 15 -6.02 -0.37 5.00
N LEU A 16 -6.27 -0.24 3.70
CA LEU A 16 -5.61 0.77 2.89
C LEU A 16 -6.15 2.15 3.27
N PRO A 17 -5.28 3.14 3.47
CA PRO A 17 -5.71 4.52 3.69
C PRO A 17 -6.46 5.05 2.46
N PRO A 18 -7.42 5.97 2.63
CA PRO A 18 -8.09 6.60 1.51
C PRO A 18 -7.08 7.29 0.59
N VAL A 19 -7.16 7.03 -0.72
CA VAL A 19 -6.22 7.62 -1.69
C VAL A 19 -6.18 9.17 -1.63
N SER A 20 -7.29 9.79 -1.23
CA SER A 20 -7.41 11.24 -1.07
C SER A 20 -6.61 11.82 0.10
N THR A 21 -6.21 10.99 1.07
CA THR A 21 -5.36 11.41 2.20
C THR A 21 -3.88 11.17 1.93
N LEU A 22 -3.54 10.54 0.78
CA LEU A 22 -2.17 10.22 0.43
C LEU A 22 -1.51 11.34 -0.36
N THR A 23 -0.22 11.51 -0.13
CA THR A 23 0.63 12.38 -0.96
C THR A 23 0.75 11.81 -2.38
N GLU A 24 1.07 12.66 -3.35
CA GLU A 24 1.30 12.21 -4.73
C GLU A 24 2.41 11.14 -4.82
N GLN A 25 3.42 11.22 -3.95
CA GLN A 25 4.52 10.26 -3.91
C GLN A 25 4.06 8.87 -3.47
N GLN A 26 3.12 8.79 -2.51
CA GLN A 26 2.51 7.53 -2.09
C GLN A 26 1.56 6.98 -3.15
N GLN A 27 0.75 7.84 -3.78
CA GLN A 27 -0.17 7.43 -4.85
C GLN A 27 0.57 6.85 -6.06
N ARG A 28 1.76 7.38 -6.37
CA ARG A 28 2.66 6.86 -7.42
C ARG A 28 3.44 5.61 -7.01
N GLY A 29 3.36 5.19 -5.75
CA GLY A 29 4.11 4.05 -5.23
C GLY A 29 5.61 4.32 -5.03
N TRP A 30 6.04 5.58 -4.97
CA TRP A 30 7.44 5.92 -4.65
C TRP A 30 7.71 5.87 -3.15
N HIS A 31 6.67 6.08 -2.36
CA HIS A 31 6.73 6.12 -0.91
C HIS A 31 5.75 5.09 -0.34
N CYS A 32 6.09 4.53 0.82
CA CYS A 32 5.20 3.60 1.51
C CYS A 32 3.88 4.29 1.84
N ILE A 33 2.78 3.63 1.53
CA ILE A 33 1.43 4.15 1.83
C ILE A 33 1.14 4.36 3.31
N TRP A 34 1.93 3.78 4.21
CA TRP A 34 1.74 3.91 5.65
C TRP A 34 2.82 4.76 6.31
N CYS A 35 4.10 4.41 6.18
CA CYS A 35 5.19 5.12 6.86
C CYS A 35 5.79 6.32 6.09
N GLU A 36 5.26 6.64 4.91
CA GLU A 36 5.74 7.73 4.03
C GLU A 36 7.22 7.65 3.63
N SER A 37 7.92 6.57 3.96
CA SER A 37 9.33 6.42 3.65
C SER A 37 9.53 6.09 2.18
N ARG A 38 10.58 6.65 1.58
CA ARG A 38 10.94 6.40 0.19
C ARG A 38 11.25 4.91 -0.02
N LEU A 39 10.51 4.28 -0.92
CA LEU A 39 10.70 2.89 -1.29
C LEU A 39 11.91 2.77 -2.22
N GLN A 40 12.78 1.79 -1.93
CA GLN A 40 13.90 1.41 -2.78
C GLN A 40 13.52 0.16 -3.57
N ILE A 41 14.10 0.00 -4.76
CA ILE A 41 13.86 -1.15 -5.63
C ILE A 41 14.17 -2.44 -4.87
N GLY A 42 13.15 -3.30 -4.69
CA GLY A 42 13.31 -4.61 -4.03
C GLY A 42 13.02 -4.62 -2.53
N GLU A 43 12.85 -3.44 -1.92
CA GLU A 43 12.42 -3.26 -0.52
C GLU A 43 10.91 -2.96 -0.42
N ASP A 44 10.23 -2.93 -1.56
CA ASP A 44 8.81 -2.68 -1.70
C ASP A 44 8.01 -3.93 -2.06
N ILE A 45 6.76 -3.96 -1.60
CA ILE A 45 5.73 -4.90 -2.03
C ILE A 45 4.61 -4.13 -2.72
N ASP A 46 4.16 -4.65 -3.85
CA ASP A 46 2.95 -4.17 -4.53
C ASP A 46 1.73 -4.80 -3.85
N LEU A 47 0.79 -3.97 -3.41
CA LEU A 47 -0.45 -4.42 -2.75
C LEU A 47 -1.56 -4.75 -3.75
N GLY A 48 -1.28 -4.66 -5.05
CA GLY A 48 -2.19 -4.98 -6.14
C GLY A 48 -2.95 -3.77 -6.67
N GLU A 49 -3.70 -3.98 -7.75
CA GLU A 49 -4.53 -2.93 -8.34
C GLU A 49 -5.66 -2.53 -7.39
N GLN A 50 -5.67 -1.25 -7.00
CA GLN A 50 -6.76 -0.63 -6.27
C GLN A 50 -7.51 0.33 -7.18
N ARG A 51 -8.82 0.48 -6.96
CA ARG A 51 -9.65 1.46 -7.68
C ARG A 51 -10.07 2.60 -6.78
N ALA A 52 -9.81 3.81 -7.25
CA ALA A 52 -10.28 5.04 -6.65
C ALA A 52 -11.47 5.56 -7.45
N ARG A 53 -12.52 5.99 -6.74
CA ARG A 53 -13.67 6.70 -7.31
C ARG A 53 -13.84 8.04 -6.60
N PRO A 54 -13.19 9.12 -7.08
CA PRO A 54 -13.35 10.42 -6.46
C PRO A 54 -14.78 10.95 -6.65
N VAL A 55 -15.25 11.80 -5.74
CA VAL A 55 -16.59 12.42 -5.80
C VAL A 55 -16.76 13.27 -7.06
N ARG A 56 -15.66 13.83 -7.56
CA ARG A 56 -15.60 14.52 -8.86
C ARG A 56 -14.46 13.95 -9.68
N GLY A 57 -14.72 13.68 -10.95
CA GLY A 57 -13.75 13.12 -11.89
C GLY A 57 -13.98 11.66 -12.22
N ALA A 58 -13.08 11.10 -13.02
CA ALA A 58 -13.16 9.71 -13.45
C ALA A 58 -12.59 8.76 -12.40
N ALA A 59 -13.15 7.56 -12.34
CA ALA A 59 -12.54 6.46 -11.62
C ALA A 59 -11.16 6.14 -12.23
N TYR A 60 -10.19 5.84 -11.38
CA TYR A 60 -8.85 5.47 -11.82
C TYR A 60 -8.32 4.29 -11.01
N SER A 61 -7.44 3.51 -11.64
CA SER A 61 -6.70 2.45 -10.97
C SER A 61 -5.35 2.99 -10.49
N TRP A 62 -4.91 2.50 -9.35
CA TRP A 62 -3.62 2.82 -8.75
C TRP A 62 -3.05 1.57 -8.07
N PHE A 63 -1.73 1.54 -7.89
CA PHE A 63 -1.00 0.36 -7.42
C PHE A 63 -0.24 0.76 -6.14
N PRO A 64 -0.86 0.61 -4.97
CA PRO A 64 -0.26 1.04 -3.72
C PRO A 64 0.93 0.16 -3.39
N ARG A 65 2.03 0.80 -2.97
CA ARG A 65 3.23 0.09 -2.56
C ARG A 65 3.52 0.27 -1.08
N ALA A 66 3.96 -0.78 -0.44
CA ALA A 66 4.35 -0.76 0.97
C ALA A 66 5.75 -1.31 1.17
N CYS A 67 6.31 -1.06 2.36
CA CYS A 67 7.58 -1.67 2.74
C CYS A 67 7.41 -3.17 2.90
N ARG A 68 8.41 -3.92 2.43
CA ARG A 68 8.48 -5.37 2.62
C ARG A 68 8.62 -5.76 4.10
N ASP A 69 9.41 -5.00 4.85
CA ASP A 69 9.54 -5.17 6.30
C ASP A 69 8.41 -4.43 7.04
N VAL A 70 7.41 -5.21 7.48
CA VAL A 70 6.24 -4.72 8.23
C VAL A 70 6.62 -4.19 9.61
N ALA A 71 7.61 -4.80 10.28
CA ALA A 71 8.01 -4.38 11.62
C ALA A 71 8.71 -3.02 11.59
N ALA A 72 9.64 -2.85 10.64
CA ALA A 72 10.31 -1.56 10.44
C ALA A 72 9.34 -0.47 9.98
N CYS A 73 8.37 -0.81 9.12
CA CYS A 73 7.31 0.11 8.69
C CYS A 73 6.48 0.61 9.87
N THR A 74 6.02 -0.31 10.72
CA THR A 74 5.21 0.01 11.90
C THR A 74 5.98 0.87 12.91
N GLY A 75 7.29 0.67 13.05
CA GLY A 75 8.15 1.52 13.87
C GLY A 75 8.15 2.96 13.37
N ARG A 76 8.42 3.17 12.07
CA ARG A 76 8.47 4.51 11.45
C ARG A 76 7.15 5.26 11.53
N GLU A 77 6.02 4.58 11.37
CA GLU A 77 4.70 5.20 11.51
C GLU A 77 4.42 5.71 12.92
N ARG A 78 4.82 4.92 13.93
CA ARG A 78 4.68 5.34 15.33
C ARG A 78 5.54 6.55 15.63
N ASP A 79 6.75 6.59 15.09
CA ASP A 79 7.66 7.73 15.23
C ASP A 79 7.12 8.97 14.50
N ALA A 80 6.50 8.80 13.32
CA ALA A 80 5.89 9.88 12.56
C ALA A 80 4.59 10.44 13.18
N SER A 81 3.94 9.67 14.07
CA SER A 81 2.72 10.07 14.77
C SER A 81 2.98 10.85 16.07
N ARG A 82 4.24 11.15 16.39
CA ARG A 82 4.70 11.75 17.65
C ARG A 82 5.17 13.18 17.44
#